data_AF-A0A7X7TL15-F1
#
_entry.id   AF-A0A7X7TL15-F1
#
_cell.length_a   1.000
_cell.length_b   1.000
_cell.length_c   1.000
_cell.angle_alpha   90.00
_cell.angle_beta   90.00
_cell.angle_gamma   90.00
#
_symmetry.space_group_name_H-M   'P 1'
#
loop_
_entity.id
_entity.type
_entity.pdbx_description
1 polymer ?
#
loop_
_entity_poly.entity_id
_entity_poly.type
_entity_poly.pdbx_seq_one_letter_code
_entity_poly.pdbx_strand_id
1 'polypeptide(L)'
;MAKIIYHCYGGSHSSVITAGIYLGLLPKDRVASKAELLEVPHFDQKEAVIHGRLRFIGRDIKGNEVLVLGKRMAGPEITVFLHNVSELFPCREEIEAIDTTFPVNPLMVIGGFLSRGLNQVALGRPLVILGTQIAYPYFVQLAEGAENRIRQKPAPKRTSLPYQERHILLYICPENDPLPLLLAGLHLAPDINEQQLLDWAVSSGFTGKLGTFKYLGKAEGYDLYLAGTGREPEIMARILREIRTILEIPRINLGIVHAPLKTPFLLKGIYAARRFFSWSKLLLMLEKRAMATLIKDCRKIVYSTRIALREGILD
;
A
#
# COMPACT_ATOMS: atom_id res chain seq x y z
N MET A 1 -11.55 4.90 -18.15
CA MET A 1 -10.51 3.85 -18.20
C MET A 1 -10.17 3.53 -16.76
N ALA A 2 -9.93 2.26 -16.44
CA ALA A 2 -9.59 1.82 -15.10
C ALA A 2 -8.13 1.36 -15.01
N LYS A 3 -7.58 1.37 -13.79
CA LYS A 3 -6.31 0.74 -13.45
C LYS A 3 -6.61 -0.57 -12.72
N ILE A 4 -6.27 -1.69 -13.34
CA ILE A 4 -6.51 -3.03 -12.82
C ILE A 4 -5.18 -3.52 -12.24
N ILE A 5 -5.12 -3.70 -10.93
CA ILE A 5 -3.89 -4.01 -10.21
C ILE A 5 -3.98 -5.41 -9.60
N TYR A 6 -3.29 -6.37 -10.22
CA TYR A 6 -3.12 -7.70 -9.63
C TYR A 6 -1.95 -7.69 -8.65
N HIS A 7 -2.17 -8.11 -7.42
CA HIS A 7 -1.13 -8.08 -6.39
C HIS A 7 -0.87 -9.44 -5.75
N CYS A 8 0.41 -9.68 -5.44
CA CYS A 8 0.86 -10.85 -4.68
C CYS A 8 2.14 -10.50 -3.90
N TYR A 9 2.74 -11.49 -3.22
CA TYR A 9 3.95 -11.25 -2.41
C TYR A 9 5.07 -10.56 -3.22
N GLY A 10 5.58 -11.22 -4.25
CA GLY A 10 6.72 -10.75 -5.05
C GLY A 10 6.34 -10.15 -6.40
N GLY A 11 5.04 -10.00 -6.69
CA GLY A 11 4.56 -9.39 -7.93
C GLY A 11 5.00 -10.07 -9.24
N SER A 12 5.51 -11.31 -9.21
CA SER A 12 6.28 -11.92 -10.33
C SER A 12 5.77 -13.27 -10.82
N HIS A 13 4.80 -13.86 -10.13
CA HIS A 13 4.29 -15.20 -10.46
C HIS A 13 2.78 -15.16 -10.56
N SER A 14 2.04 -15.33 -9.45
CA SER A 14 0.57 -15.41 -9.49
C SER A 14 -0.08 -14.15 -10.08
N SER A 15 0.31 -12.95 -9.63
CA SER A 15 -0.26 -11.71 -10.16
C SER A 15 0.03 -11.50 -11.64
N VAL A 16 1.24 -11.87 -12.10
CA VAL A 16 1.65 -11.79 -13.51
C VAL A 16 0.86 -12.75 -14.38
N ILE A 17 0.70 -14.00 -13.93
CA ILE A 17 -0.03 -15.00 -14.70
C ILE A 17 -1.52 -14.67 -14.76
N THR A 18 -2.14 -14.25 -13.65
CA THR A 18 -3.53 -13.82 -13.67
C THR A 18 -3.73 -12.60 -14.58
N ALA A 19 -2.82 -11.63 -14.56
CA ALA A 19 -2.85 -10.48 -15.48
C ALA A 19 -2.70 -10.91 -16.95
N GLY A 20 -1.80 -11.86 -17.24
CA GLY A 20 -1.62 -12.41 -18.59
C GLY A 20 -2.87 -13.14 -19.10
N ILE A 21 -3.54 -13.92 -18.25
CA ILE A 21 -4.82 -14.57 -18.59
C ILE A 21 -5.92 -13.53 -18.84
N TYR A 22 -6.03 -12.50 -18.00
CA TYR A 22 -7.00 -11.42 -18.16
C TYR A 22 -6.83 -10.69 -19.50
N LEU A 23 -5.58 -10.43 -19.90
CA LEU A 23 -5.24 -9.78 -21.17
C LEU A 23 -5.35 -10.69 -22.40
N GLY A 24 -5.64 -11.99 -22.23
CA GLY A 24 -5.66 -12.95 -23.32
C GLY A 24 -4.27 -13.33 -23.86
N LEU A 25 -3.20 -13.03 -23.12
CA LEU A 25 -1.84 -13.51 -23.43
C LEU A 25 -1.68 -15.01 -23.17
N LEU A 26 -2.57 -15.56 -22.34
CA LEU A 26 -2.58 -16.96 -21.93
C LEU A 26 -3.98 -17.57 -22.12
N PRO A 27 -4.09 -18.87 -22.42
CA PRO A 27 -5.36 -19.56 -22.65
C PRO A 27 -6.20 -19.65 -21.36
N LYS A 28 -7.53 -19.64 -21.49
CA LYS A 28 -8.46 -19.84 -20.36
C LYS A 28 -9.03 -21.26 -20.30
N ASP A 29 -9.09 -21.94 -21.44
CA ASP A 29 -9.69 -23.25 -21.66
C ASP A 29 -8.74 -24.43 -21.38
N ARG A 30 -7.45 -24.16 -21.23
CA ARG A 30 -6.43 -25.15 -20.88
C ARG A 30 -5.30 -24.55 -20.04
N VAL A 31 -4.50 -25.42 -19.45
CA VAL A 31 -3.26 -25.02 -18.78
C VAL A 31 -2.23 -24.55 -19.81
N ALA A 32 -1.60 -23.41 -19.54
CA ALA A 32 -0.52 -22.88 -20.38
C ALA A 32 0.73 -23.77 -20.32
N SER A 33 1.42 -23.87 -21.46
CA SER A 33 2.73 -24.51 -21.57
C SER A 33 3.81 -23.66 -20.91
N LYS A 34 4.96 -24.28 -20.62
CA LYS A 34 6.14 -23.58 -20.12
C LYS A 34 6.56 -22.40 -20.99
N ALA A 35 6.52 -22.57 -22.32
CA ALA A 35 6.92 -21.51 -23.24
C ALA A 35 5.97 -20.32 -23.12
N GLU A 36 4.66 -20.56 -23.16
CA GLU A 36 3.63 -19.51 -23.00
C GLU A 36 3.77 -18.76 -21.68
N LEU A 37 4.01 -19.46 -20.56
CA LEU A 37 4.21 -18.81 -19.26
C LEU A 37 5.43 -17.88 -19.25
N LEU A 38 6.52 -18.26 -19.92
CA LEU A 38 7.76 -17.49 -19.97
C LEU A 38 7.69 -16.27 -20.89
N GLU A 39 6.76 -16.26 -21.84
CA GLU A 39 6.50 -15.11 -22.71
C GLU A 39 5.68 -14.01 -22.00
N VAL A 40 5.05 -14.31 -20.85
CA VAL A 40 4.30 -13.28 -20.11
C VAL A 40 5.26 -12.24 -19.52
N PRO A 41 5.05 -10.93 -19.79
CA PRO A 41 5.89 -9.87 -19.25
C PRO A 41 6.04 -9.98 -17.73
N HIS A 42 7.26 -9.82 -17.23
CA HIS A 42 7.62 -9.88 -15.79
C HIS A 42 7.55 -11.26 -15.12
N PHE A 43 7.21 -12.34 -15.85
CA PHE A 43 7.12 -13.68 -15.24
C PHE A 43 8.50 -14.26 -14.92
N ASP A 44 8.77 -14.47 -13.63
CA ASP A 44 10.03 -15.02 -13.09
C ASP A 44 11.32 -14.44 -13.72
N GLN A 45 11.30 -13.17 -14.14
CA GLN A 45 12.43 -12.56 -14.83
C GLN A 45 13.61 -12.27 -13.88
N LYS A 46 14.80 -12.10 -14.44
CA LYS A 46 16.05 -12.00 -13.66
C LYS A 46 16.14 -10.70 -12.87
N GLU A 47 15.51 -9.65 -13.37
CA GLU A 47 15.51 -8.31 -12.82
C GLU A 47 15.00 -8.33 -11.38
N ALA A 48 15.69 -7.58 -10.52
CA ALA A 48 15.31 -7.47 -9.12
C ALA A 48 13.90 -6.88 -9.02
N VAL A 49 12.99 -7.63 -8.40
CA VAL A 49 11.66 -7.14 -8.08
C VAL A 49 11.79 -6.08 -7.00
N ILE A 50 11.42 -4.86 -7.33
CA ILE A 50 11.31 -3.79 -6.35
C ILE A 50 9.88 -3.82 -5.80
N HIS A 51 9.72 -4.41 -4.61
CA HIS A 51 8.44 -4.42 -3.90
C HIS A 51 7.88 -3.01 -3.75
N GLY A 52 6.56 -2.88 -3.84
CA GLY A 52 5.86 -1.61 -3.80
C GLY A 52 5.90 -0.79 -5.09
N ARG A 53 6.52 -1.28 -6.17
CA ARG A 53 6.39 -0.69 -7.51
C ARG A 53 5.26 -1.33 -8.31
N LEU A 54 4.57 -0.52 -9.10
CA LEU A 54 3.62 -1.02 -10.08
C LEU A 54 4.35 -1.31 -11.38
N ARG A 55 4.10 -2.48 -11.96
CA ARG A 55 4.67 -2.86 -13.26
C ARG A 55 3.55 -3.07 -14.26
N PHE A 56 3.61 -2.31 -15.34
CA PHE A 56 2.66 -2.42 -16.44
C PHE A 56 2.85 -3.75 -17.19
N ILE A 57 1.74 -4.41 -17.51
CA ILE A 57 1.69 -5.63 -18.32
C ILE A 57 1.15 -5.30 -19.71
N GLY A 58 0.03 -4.58 -19.78
CA GLY A 58 -0.67 -4.29 -21.04
C GLY A 58 -1.96 -3.51 -20.84
N ARG A 59 -2.69 -3.30 -21.95
CA ARG A 59 -4.04 -2.71 -21.96
C ARG A 59 -5.05 -3.70 -22.51
N ASP A 60 -6.23 -3.76 -21.89
CA ASP A 60 -7.33 -4.55 -22.43
C ASP A 60 -8.03 -3.86 -23.61
N ILE A 61 -8.99 -4.56 -24.22
CA ILE A 61 -9.77 -4.05 -25.36
C ILE A 61 -10.58 -2.78 -25.06
N LYS A 62 -10.81 -2.45 -23.78
CA LYS A 62 -11.51 -1.23 -23.34
C LYS A 62 -10.54 -0.10 -22.98
N GLY A 63 -9.23 -0.32 -23.15
CA GLY A 63 -8.18 0.62 -22.81
C GLY A 63 -7.87 0.68 -21.31
N ASN A 64 -8.35 -0.27 -20.50
CA ASN A 64 -7.96 -0.34 -19.09
C ASN A 64 -6.51 -0.79 -18.98
N GLU A 65 -5.74 -0.16 -18.09
CA GLU A 65 -4.36 -0.55 -17.86
C GLU A 65 -4.28 -1.68 -16.84
N VAL A 66 -3.51 -2.71 -17.17
CA VAL A 66 -3.32 -3.87 -16.31
C VAL A 66 -1.90 -3.84 -15.76
N LEU A 67 -1.81 -3.79 -14.43
CA LEU A 67 -0.56 -3.67 -13.68
C LEU A 67 -0.42 -4.81 -12.67
N VAL A 68 0.82 -5.08 -12.27
CA VAL A 68 1.14 -6.00 -11.17
C VAL A 68 1.87 -5.30 -10.04
N LEU A 69 1.62 -5.76 -8.81
CA LEU A 69 2.19 -5.21 -7.59
C LEU A 69 2.76 -6.31 -6.67
N GLY A 70 4.02 -6.15 -6.24
CA GLY A 70 4.63 -6.96 -5.18
C GLY A 70 4.45 -6.31 -3.81
N LYS A 71 3.61 -6.88 -2.96
CA LYS A 71 3.20 -6.31 -1.66
C LYS A 71 3.94 -6.87 -0.44
N ARG A 72 4.80 -7.86 -0.63
CA ARG A 72 5.50 -8.59 0.44
C ARG A 72 4.50 -9.12 1.47
N MET A 73 4.68 -8.82 2.76
CA MET A 73 3.79 -9.28 3.84
C MET A 73 2.59 -8.37 4.08
N ALA A 74 2.39 -7.31 3.27
CA ALA A 74 1.13 -6.57 3.33
C ALA A 74 -0.01 -7.53 2.95
N GLY A 75 -1.01 -7.67 3.80
CA GLY A 75 -2.09 -8.64 3.64
C GLY A 75 -3.05 -8.30 2.49
N PRO A 76 -4.17 -9.06 2.34
CA PRO A 76 -5.23 -8.75 1.37
C PRO A 76 -5.84 -7.35 1.56
N GLU A 77 -5.72 -6.78 2.76
CA GLU A 77 -6.23 -5.44 3.12
C GLU A 77 -5.60 -4.31 2.29
N ILE A 78 -4.53 -4.59 1.55
CA ILE A 78 -4.00 -3.67 0.55
C ILE A 78 -5.04 -3.29 -0.52
N THR A 79 -5.96 -4.19 -0.87
CA THR A 79 -7.06 -3.88 -1.80
C THR A 79 -7.92 -2.75 -1.24
N VAL A 80 -8.25 -2.81 0.06
CA VAL A 80 -9.02 -1.76 0.75
C VAL A 80 -8.21 -0.48 0.85
N PHE A 81 -6.92 -0.57 1.15
CA PHE A 81 -6.03 0.59 1.19
C PHE A 81 -5.99 1.33 -0.15
N LEU A 82 -5.80 0.61 -1.26
CA LEU A 82 -5.77 1.19 -2.61
C LEU A 82 -7.10 1.83 -2.99
N HIS A 83 -8.22 1.17 -2.66
CA HIS A 83 -9.56 1.72 -2.86
C HIS A 83 -9.76 3.02 -2.09
N ASN A 84 -9.47 3.03 -0.78
CA ASN A 84 -9.65 4.21 0.07
C ASN A 84 -8.79 5.39 -0.40
N VAL A 85 -7.54 5.14 -0.84
CA VAL A 85 -6.69 6.18 -1.42
C VAL A 85 -7.32 6.75 -2.69
N SER A 86 -7.91 5.90 -3.53
CA SER A 86 -8.57 6.34 -4.75
C SER A 86 -9.82 7.17 -4.49
N GLU A 87 -10.50 6.99 -3.35
CA GLU A 87 -11.67 7.79 -2.96
C GLU A 87 -11.31 9.15 -2.34
N LEU A 88 -10.11 9.28 -1.75
CA LEU A 88 -9.64 10.55 -1.18
C LEU A 88 -9.50 11.65 -2.24
N PHE A 89 -9.22 11.24 -3.47
CA PHE A 89 -9.12 12.10 -4.62
C PHE A 89 -10.27 11.79 -5.57
N PRO A 90 -11.00 12.78 -6.12
CA PRO A 90 -11.98 12.54 -7.17
C PRO A 90 -11.25 12.16 -8.47
N CYS A 91 -10.74 10.93 -8.53
CA CYS A 91 -9.94 10.42 -9.62
C CYS A 91 -10.82 10.11 -10.82
N ARG A 92 -10.30 10.42 -12.01
CA ARG A 92 -10.96 10.15 -13.30
C ARG A 92 -10.92 8.67 -13.70
N GLU A 93 -10.08 7.89 -13.05
CA GLU A 93 -9.82 6.48 -13.33
C GLU A 93 -10.05 5.65 -12.07
N GLU A 94 -10.86 4.60 -12.20
CA GLU A 94 -11.17 3.68 -11.11
C GLU A 94 -10.01 2.71 -10.88
N ILE A 95 -9.65 2.47 -9.63
CA ILE A 95 -8.67 1.44 -9.25
C ILE A 95 -9.42 0.17 -8.86
N GLU A 96 -9.18 -0.92 -9.59
CA GLU A 96 -9.65 -2.26 -9.22
C GLU A 96 -8.43 -3.10 -8.82
N ALA A 97 -8.29 -3.42 -7.53
CA ALA A 97 -7.18 -4.22 -7.01
C ALA A 97 -7.63 -5.66 -6.72
N ILE A 98 -6.86 -6.64 -7.20
CA ILE A 98 -7.18 -8.08 -7.09
C ILE A 98 -6.05 -8.82 -6.38
N ASP A 99 -6.38 -9.48 -5.28
CA ASP A 99 -5.45 -10.37 -4.57
C ASP A 99 -5.31 -11.71 -5.32
N THR A 100 -4.07 -12.11 -5.58
CA THR A 100 -3.72 -13.36 -6.25
C THR A 100 -2.85 -14.28 -5.39
N THR A 101 -2.83 -14.07 -4.06
CA THR A 101 -2.05 -14.87 -3.12
C THR A 101 -2.70 -16.19 -2.75
N PHE A 102 -4.03 -16.29 -2.79
CA PHE A 102 -4.76 -17.50 -2.38
C PHE A 102 -4.33 -18.78 -3.16
N PRO A 103 -4.16 -18.78 -4.49
CA PRO A 103 -3.79 -19.99 -5.22
C PRO A 103 -2.30 -20.34 -5.19
N VAL A 104 -1.47 -19.56 -4.47
CA VAL A 104 -0.02 -19.79 -4.40
C VAL A 104 0.27 -21.05 -3.59
N ASN A 105 1.01 -21.99 -4.18
CA ASN A 105 1.38 -23.25 -3.54
C ASN A 105 2.89 -23.31 -3.16
N PRO A 106 3.31 -24.28 -2.32
CA PRO A 106 4.70 -24.38 -1.87
C PRO A 106 5.75 -24.48 -2.99
N LEU A 107 5.44 -25.07 -4.14
CA LEU A 107 6.38 -25.15 -5.26
C LEU A 107 6.68 -23.75 -5.82
N MET A 108 5.66 -22.90 -5.92
CA MET A 108 5.84 -21.50 -6.33
C MET A 108 6.65 -20.71 -5.30
N VAL A 109 6.42 -20.95 -4.00
CA VAL A 109 7.16 -20.27 -2.91
C VAL A 109 8.63 -20.68 -2.92
N ILE A 110 8.92 -21.98 -2.88
CA ILE A 110 10.29 -22.52 -2.87
C ILE A 110 10.98 -22.16 -4.18
N GLY A 111 10.33 -22.39 -5.31
CA GLY A 111 10.86 -22.05 -6.62
C GLY A 111 11.16 -20.57 -6.77
N GLY A 112 10.24 -19.70 -6.30
CA GLY A 112 10.42 -18.25 -6.33
C GLY A 112 11.57 -17.79 -5.44
N PHE A 113 11.72 -18.37 -4.25
CA PHE A 113 12.85 -18.12 -3.38
C PHE A 113 14.18 -18.55 -4.00
N LEU A 114 14.24 -19.74 -4.61
CA LEU A 114 15.44 -20.21 -5.31
C LEU A 114 15.76 -19.33 -6.52
N SER A 115 14.78 -19.06 -7.38
CA SER A 115 14.97 -18.33 -8.65
C SER A 115 15.29 -16.86 -8.41
N ARG A 116 14.48 -16.17 -7.58
CA ARG A 116 14.55 -14.70 -7.39
C ARG A 116 15.30 -14.30 -6.12
N GLY A 117 15.20 -15.09 -5.06
CA GLY A 117 15.87 -14.82 -3.79
C GLY A 117 17.35 -15.20 -3.80
N LEU A 118 17.67 -16.41 -4.25
CA LEU A 118 19.04 -16.94 -4.31
C LEU A 118 19.69 -16.81 -5.70
N ASN A 119 18.98 -16.26 -6.68
CA ASN A 119 19.41 -16.16 -8.08
C ASN A 119 19.74 -17.52 -8.76
N GLN A 120 19.25 -18.63 -8.20
CA GLN A 120 19.41 -19.99 -8.73
C GLN A 120 18.30 -20.31 -9.72
N VAL A 121 18.28 -19.58 -10.85
CA VAL A 121 17.20 -19.62 -11.84
C VAL A 121 16.98 -21.02 -12.42
N ALA A 122 18.06 -21.76 -12.69
CA ALA A 122 18.00 -23.11 -13.26
C ALA A 122 17.27 -24.11 -12.35
N LEU A 123 17.31 -23.92 -11.04
CA LEU A 123 16.66 -24.78 -10.05
C LEU A 123 15.27 -24.26 -9.68
N GLY A 124 15.15 -22.95 -9.46
CA GLY A 124 13.91 -22.35 -8.98
C GLY A 124 12.83 -22.27 -10.05
N ARG A 125 13.18 -21.88 -11.28
CA ARG A 125 12.20 -21.64 -12.35
C ARG A 125 11.39 -22.88 -12.75
N PRO A 126 11.98 -24.09 -12.90
CA PRO A 126 11.20 -25.30 -13.15
C PRO A 126 10.14 -25.56 -12.08
N LEU A 127 10.47 -25.33 -10.79
CA LEU A 127 9.52 -25.47 -9.68
C LEU A 127 8.41 -24.42 -9.75
N VAL A 128 8.75 -23.16 -10.06
CA VAL A 128 7.76 -22.09 -10.25
C VAL A 128 6.80 -22.44 -11.39
N ILE A 129 7.31 -22.90 -12.52
CA ILE A 129 6.49 -23.28 -13.68
C ILE A 129 5.54 -24.40 -13.30
N LEU A 130 6.04 -25.48 -12.70
CA LEU A 130 5.20 -26.61 -12.29
C LEU A 130 4.12 -26.18 -11.29
N GLY A 131 4.51 -25.41 -10.26
CA GLY A 131 3.57 -24.86 -9.29
C GLY A 131 2.52 -23.94 -9.93
N THR A 132 2.93 -23.14 -10.91
CA THR A 132 2.03 -22.25 -11.67
C THR A 132 1.03 -23.05 -12.50
N GLN A 133 1.48 -24.12 -13.16
CA GLN A 133 0.62 -25.01 -13.95
C GLN A 133 -0.42 -25.73 -13.09
N ILE A 134 -0.03 -26.18 -11.89
CA ILE A 134 -0.95 -26.79 -10.91
C ILE A 134 -2.02 -25.78 -10.44
N ALA A 135 -1.62 -24.54 -10.17
CA ALA A 135 -2.54 -23.48 -9.71
C ALA A 135 -3.32 -22.81 -10.84
N TYR A 136 -3.03 -23.14 -12.09
CA TYR A 136 -3.51 -22.42 -13.27
C TYR A 136 -5.04 -22.26 -13.35
N PRO A 137 -5.87 -23.30 -13.09
CA PRO A 137 -7.32 -23.14 -13.15
C PRO A 137 -7.86 -22.08 -12.18
N TYR A 138 -7.22 -21.90 -11.01
CA TYR A 138 -7.60 -20.86 -10.06
C TYR A 138 -7.21 -19.46 -10.55
N PHE A 139 -6.08 -19.32 -11.26
CA PHE A 139 -5.73 -18.05 -11.90
C PHE A 139 -6.71 -17.67 -13.00
N VAL A 140 -7.23 -18.64 -13.75
CA VAL A 140 -8.32 -18.41 -14.72
C VAL A 140 -9.57 -17.88 -14.00
N GLN A 141 -10.00 -18.55 -12.92
CA GLN A 141 -11.16 -18.09 -12.13
C GLN A 141 -10.98 -16.67 -11.58
N LEU A 142 -9.79 -16.30 -11.11
CA LEU A 142 -9.50 -14.94 -10.65
C LEU A 142 -9.57 -13.90 -11.77
N ALA A 143 -9.07 -14.25 -12.96
CA ALA A 143 -9.12 -13.37 -14.14
C ALA A 143 -10.57 -13.16 -14.60
N GLU A 144 -11.35 -14.23 -14.73
CA GLU A 144 -12.77 -14.16 -15.10
C GLU A 144 -13.60 -13.41 -14.04
N GLY A 145 -13.31 -13.63 -12.77
CA GLY A 145 -13.94 -12.89 -11.66
C GLY A 145 -13.65 -11.39 -11.75
N ALA A 146 -12.44 -10.99 -12.11
CA ALA A 146 -12.07 -9.60 -12.34
C ALA A 146 -12.82 -9.01 -13.55
N GLU A 147 -12.90 -9.73 -14.67
CA GLU A 147 -13.67 -9.31 -15.85
C GLU A 147 -15.14 -9.05 -15.50
N ASN A 148 -15.74 -9.94 -14.70
CA ASN A 148 -17.12 -9.79 -14.27
C ASN A 148 -17.32 -8.56 -13.38
N ARG A 149 -16.41 -8.29 -12.43
CA ARG A 149 -16.48 -7.08 -11.59
C ARG A 149 -16.38 -5.80 -12.42
N ILE A 150 -15.46 -5.76 -13.39
CA ILE A 150 -15.26 -4.61 -14.29
C ILE A 150 -16.44 -4.45 -15.26
N ARG A 151 -17.11 -5.54 -15.66
CA ARG A 151 -18.35 -5.46 -16.46
C ARG A 151 -19.52 -4.89 -15.67
N GLN A 152 -19.64 -5.26 -14.38
CA GLN A 152 -20.74 -4.84 -13.51
C GLN A 152 -20.57 -3.41 -12.97
N LYS A 153 -19.34 -2.92 -12.86
CA LYS A 153 -19.01 -1.53 -12.57
C LYS A 153 -18.60 -0.82 -13.87
N PRO A 154 -19.53 -0.37 -14.72
CA PRO A 154 -19.14 0.49 -15.83
C PRO A 154 -18.48 1.73 -15.24
N ALA A 155 -17.23 1.99 -15.61
CA ALA A 155 -16.46 3.13 -15.12
C ALA A 155 -17.34 4.38 -15.12
N PRO A 156 -17.39 5.16 -14.02
CA PRO A 156 -18.22 6.34 -13.94
C PRO A 156 -17.94 7.23 -15.16
N LYS A 157 -19.00 7.63 -15.87
CA LYS A 157 -18.88 8.55 -17.01
C LYS A 157 -18.08 9.75 -16.52
N ARG A 158 -16.95 10.00 -17.21
CA ARG A 158 -16.02 11.11 -16.98
C ARG A 158 -16.79 12.34 -16.50
N THR A 159 -16.80 12.59 -15.19
CA THR A 159 -17.50 13.76 -14.65
C THR A 159 -16.70 14.97 -15.10
N SER A 160 -17.33 15.80 -15.92
CA SER A 160 -16.79 17.05 -16.46
C SER A 160 -16.76 18.18 -15.42
N LEU A 161 -17.04 17.87 -14.15
CA LEU A 161 -17.00 18.85 -13.08
C LEU A 161 -15.55 19.28 -12.85
N PRO A 162 -15.28 20.59 -12.73
CA PRO A 162 -13.95 21.10 -12.47
C PRO A 162 -13.42 20.48 -11.18
N TYR A 163 -12.22 19.92 -11.27
CA TYR A 163 -11.47 19.37 -10.14
C TYR A 163 -11.41 20.43 -9.04
N GLN A 164 -12.02 20.16 -7.87
CA GLN A 164 -11.67 20.92 -6.67
C GLN A 164 -10.29 20.44 -6.26
N GLU A 165 -9.30 21.32 -6.41
CA GLU A 165 -7.93 21.08 -5.95
C GLU A 165 -7.95 20.78 -4.45
N ARG A 166 -7.83 19.49 -4.12
CA ARG A 166 -7.63 19.02 -2.75
C ARG A 166 -6.15 18.78 -2.54
N HIS A 167 -5.60 19.48 -1.56
CA HIS A 167 -4.26 19.25 -1.05
C HIS A 167 -4.40 18.33 0.17
N ILE A 168 -3.87 17.11 0.09
CA ILE A 168 -3.96 16.10 1.13
C ILE A 168 -2.57 15.80 1.66
N LEU A 169 -2.45 15.71 2.98
CA LEU A 169 -1.23 15.31 3.67
C LEU A 169 -1.47 14.00 4.41
N LEU A 170 -0.86 12.91 3.94
CA LEU A 170 -0.98 11.57 4.51
C LEU A 170 0.18 11.28 5.46
N TYR A 171 -0.11 11.13 6.75
CA TYR A 171 0.83 10.60 7.72
C TYR A 171 0.83 9.08 7.67
N ILE A 172 1.99 8.50 7.34
CA ILE A 172 2.19 7.06 7.32
C ILE A 172 2.26 6.55 8.76
N CYS A 173 1.31 5.69 9.12
CA CYS A 173 1.15 5.15 10.45
C CYS A 173 1.37 3.63 10.45
N PRO A 174 2.58 3.16 10.78
CA PRO A 174 2.82 1.74 11.00
C PRO A 174 1.94 1.20 12.13
N GLU A 175 1.65 -0.10 12.07
CA GLU A 175 0.86 -0.77 13.09
C GLU A 175 1.56 -0.72 14.45
N ASN A 176 0.82 -0.31 15.47
CA ASN A 176 1.28 -0.15 16.85
C ASN A 176 2.44 0.85 17.04
N ASP A 177 2.52 1.87 16.17
CA ASP A 177 3.49 2.94 16.29
C ASP A 177 2.81 4.28 16.63
N PRO A 178 2.98 4.82 17.85
CA PRO A 178 2.33 6.06 18.27
C PRO A 178 3.02 7.33 17.74
N LEU A 179 4.24 7.22 17.20
CA LEU A 179 5.04 8.38 16.81
C LEU A 179 4.38 9.23 15.71
N PRO A 180 3.80 8.65 14.64
CA PRO A 180 3.10 9.42 13.62
C PRO A 180 1.90 10.22 14.16
N LEU A 181 1.28 9.79 15.27
CA LEU A 181 0.23 10.56 15.95
C LEU A 181 0.80 11.86 16.52
N LEU A 182 1.96 11.80 17.20
CA LEU A 182 2.63 13.00 17.71
C LEU A 182 2.98 13.97 16.58
N LEU A 183 3.53 13.45 15.48
CA LEU A 183 3.89 14.27 14.32
C LEU A 183 2.65 14.94 13.71
N ALA A 184 1.57 14.19 13.49
CA ALA A 184 0.34 14.72 12.90
C ALA A 184 -0.36 15.73 13.83
N GLY A 185 -0.40 15.45 15.13
CA GLY A 185 -0.96 16.35 16.14
C GLY A 185 -0.20 17.67 16.25
N LEU A 186 1.14 17.61 16.25
CA LEU A 186 2.00 18.80 16.24
C LEU A 186 1.92 19.57 14.90
N HIS A 187 1.67 18.90 13.78
CA HIS A 187 1.45 19.61 12.52
C HIS A 187 0.12 20.36 12.53
N LEU A 188 -0.94 19.73 13.03
CA LEU A 188 -2.27 20.33 13.13
C LEU A 188 -2.31 21.49 14.14
N ALA A 189 -1.67 21.31 15.30
CA ALA A 189 -1.62 22.30 16.38
C ALA A 189 -0.17 22.49 16.88
N PRO A 190 0.62 23.37 16.22
CA PRO A 190 2.04 23.55 16.51
C PRO A 190 2.33 23.99 17.93
N ASP A 191 1.46 24.82 18.49
CA ASP A 191 1.62 25.42 19.82
C ASP A 191 0.89 24.63 20.92
N ILE A 192 0.42 23.41 20.60
CA ILE A 192 -0.26 22.54 21.58
C ILE A 192 0.66 22.25 22.78
N ASN A 193 0.08 22.25 23.97
CA ASN A 193 0.76 21.84 25.19
C ASN A 193 1.09 20.33 25.15
N GLU A 194 2.23 19.93 25.71
CA GLU A 194 2.68 18.52 25.69
C GLU A 194 1.66 17.56 26.32
N GLN A 195 1.06 17.94 27.46
CA GLN A 195 0.07 17.11 28.14
C GLN A 195 -1.17 16.90 27.27
N GLN A 196 -1.66 17.98 26.63
CA GLN A 196 -2.81 17.94 25.73
C GLN A 196 -2.52 17.07 24.49
N LEU A 197 -1.31 17.17 23.93
CA LEU A 197 -0.89 16.33 22.80
C LEU A 197 -0.85 14.86 23.17
N LEU A 198 -0.28 14.53 24.34
CA LEU A 198 -0.20 13.16 24.83
C LEU A 198 -1.59 12.58 25.13
N ASP A 199 -2.46 13.36 25.76
CA ASP A 199 -3.86 12.97 26.03
C ASP A 199 -4.62 12.70 24.72
N TRP A 200 -4.45 13.57 23.72
CA TRP A 200 -5.03 13.40 22.40
C TRP A 200 -4.50 12.16 21.67
N ALA A 201 -3.18 11.95 21.66
CA ALA A 201 -2.57 10.83 20.94
C ALA A 201 -3.06 9.48 21.50
N VAL A 202 -3.10 9.37 22.83
CA VAL A 202 -3.54 8.17 23.55
C VAL A 202 -5.06 7.92 23.41
N SER A 203 -5.87 8.98 23.36
CA SER A 203 -7.32 8.88 23.16
C SER A 203 -7.73 8.69 21.69
N SER A 204 -6.80 8.87 20.74
CA SER A 204 -7.08 8.80 19.31
C SER A 204 -7.65 7.46 18.83
N GLY A 205 -7.33 6.36 19.53
CA GLY A 205 -7.71 4.99 19.19
C GLY A 205 -7.13 4.47 17.87
N PHE A 206 -6.25 5.22 17.21
CA PHE A 206 -5.74 4.88 15.89
C PHE A 206 -4.55 3.93 16.00
N THR A 207 -4.68 2.71 15.46
CA THR A 207 -3.69 1.64 15.65
C THR A 207 -2.67 1.52 14.53
N GLY A 208 -2.88 2.18 13.39
CA GLY A 208 -2.07 2.00 12.18
C GLY A 208 -2.39 0.71 11.41
N LYS A 209 -3.51 0.03 11.71
CA LYS A 209 -3.97 -1.14 10.95
C LYS A 209 -4.08 -0.81 9.46
N LEU A 210 -3.57 -1.70 8.60
CA LEU A 210 -3.56 -1.50 7.15
C LEU A 210 -4.97 -1.18 6.61
N GLY A 211 -5.07 -0.15 5.78
CA GLY A 211 -6.31 0.26 5.11
C GLY A 211 -7.19 1.22 5.92
N THR A 212 -6.82 1.54 7.17
CA THR A 212 -7.55 2.52 7.99
C THR A 212 -7.11 3.95 7.67
N PHE A 213 -8.07 4.87 7.56
CA PHE A 213 -7.82 6.30 7.36
C PHE A 213 -8.57 7.09 8.42
N LYS A 214 -7.96 8.17 8.93
CA LYS A 214 -8.61 9.08 9.87
C LYS A 214 -8.28 10.53 9.50
N TYR A 215 -9.31 11.28 9.12
CA TYR A 215 -9.20 12.72 8.94
C TYR A 215 -8.95 13.41 10.28
N LEU A 216 -8.02 14.35 10.31
CA LEU A 216 -7.64 15.09 11.53
C LEU A 216 -8.08 16.56 11.51
N GLY A 217 -8.13 17.17 10.33
CA GLY A 217 -8.40 18.60 10.19
C GLY A 217 -7.58 19.22 9.06
N LYS A 218 -7.63 20.54 8.95
CA LYS A 218 -6.94 21.30 7.91
C LYS A 218 -5.80 22.13 8.51
N ALA A 219 -4.62 22.06 7.91
CA ALA A 219 -3.45 22.88 8.29
C ALA A 219 -2.68 23.29 7.03
N GLU A 220 -2.30 24.58 6.95
CA GLU A 220 -1.49 25.13 5.85
C GLU A 220 -2.05 24.87 4.44
N GLY A 221 -3.38 24.82 4.32
CA GLY A 221 -4.06 24.55 3.05
C GLY A 221 -4.26 23.06 2.75
N TYR A 222 -3.69 22.15 3.56
CA TYR A 222 -3.81 20.71 3.39
C TYR A 222 -4.84 20.09 4.33
N ASP A 223 -5.60 19.12 3.84
CA ASP A 223 -6.42 18.21 4.63
C ASP A 223 -5.52 17.07 5.15
N LEU A 224 -5.40 16.96 6.47
CA LEU A 224 -4.50 16.01 7.13
C LEU A 224 -5.23 14.71 7.44
N TYR A 225 -4.60 13.59 7.06
CA TYR A 225 -5.09 12.25 7.37
C TYR A 225 -3.99 11.39 7.97
N LEU A 226 -4.37 10.52 8.90
CA LEU A 226 -3.60 9.36 9.29
C LEU A 226 -3.90 8.21 8.33
N ALA A 227 -2.88 7.57 7.79
CA ALA A 227 -2.99 6.41 6.90
C ALA A 227 -2.34 5.20 7.55
N GLY A 228 -3.15 4.21 7.93
CA GLY A 228 -2.68 2.96 8.53
C GLY A 228 -2.02 2.08 7.48
N THR A 229 -0.74 1.76 7.69
CA THR A 229 0.10 1.04 6.71
C THR A 229 0.51 -0.36 7.16
N GLY A 230 0.01 -0.83 8.30
CA GLY A 230 0.33 -2.17 8.77
C GLY A 230 1.82 -2.32 9.11
N ARG A 231 2.38 -3.49 8.79
CA ARG A 231 3.76 -3.88 9.12
C ARG A 231 4.81 -3.53 8.06
N GLU A 232 4.39 -3.01 6.91
CA GLU A 232 5.28 -2.70 5.77
C GLU A 232 5.17 -1.22 5.36
N PRO A 233 5.44 -0.26 6.28
CA PRO A 233 5.18 1.17 6.03
C PRO A 233 6.00 1.74 4.88
N GLU A 234 7.22 1.28 4.65
CA GLU A 234 8.06 1.72 3.53
C GLU A 234 7.52 1.23 2.18
N ILE A 235 7.00 0.00 2.13
CA ILE A 235 6.35 -0.55 0.94
C ILE A 235 5.07 0.24 0.67
N MET A 236 4.25 0.51 1.68
CA MET A 236 3.02 1.28 1.51
C MET A 236 3.28 2.72 1.06
N ALA A 237 4.30 3.38 1.62
CA ALA A 237 4.72 4.71 1.18
C ALA A 237 5.17 4.70 -0.30
N ARG A 238 5.93 3.68 -0.73
CA ARG A 238 6.31 3.53 -2.14
C ARG A 238 5.08 3.33 -3.03
N ILE A 239 4.14 2.48 -2.61
CA ILE A 239 2.89 2.26 -3.34
C ILE A 239 2.10 3.55 -3.49
N LEU A 240 1.97 4.35 -2.43
CA LEU A 240 1.30 5.65 -2.52
C LEU A 240 1.95 6.57 -3.55
N ARG A 241 3.29 6.59 -3.65
CA ARG A 241 4.00 7.37 -4.66
C ARG A 241 3.75 6.85 -6.08
N GLU A 242 3.67 5.54 -6.26
CA GLU A 242 3.33 4.93 -7.55
C GLU A 242 1.87 5.23 -7.91
N ILE A 243 0.94 5.13 -6.96
CA ILE A 243 -0.48 5.46 -7.14
C ILE A 243 -0.64 6.95 -7.51
N ARG A 244 0.05 7.85 -6.80
CA ARG A 244 0.14 9.27 -7.15
C ARG A 244 0.56 9.47 -8.60
N THR A 245 1.52 8.67 -9.07
CA THR A 245 2.04 8.75 -10.44
C THR A 245 1.05 8.22 -11.47
N ILE A 246 0.46 7.03 -11.27
CA ILE A 246 -0.46 6.45 -12.26
C ILE A 246 -1.80 7.20 -12.35
N LEU A 247 -2.21 7.86 -11.26
CA LEU A 247 -3.41 8.68 -11.19
C LEU A 247 -3.15 10.14 -11.59
N GLU A 248 -1.93 10.46 -12.01
CA GLU A 248 -1.51 11.80 -12.43
C GLU A 248 -1.79 12.89 -11.36
N ILE A 249 -1.73 12.52 -10.08
CA ILE A 249 -1.93 13.43 -8.96
C ILE A 249 -0.66 14.27 -8.80
N PRO A 250 -0.73 15.62 -8.90
CA PRO A 250 0.44 16.48 -8.69
C PRO A 250 1.05 16.25 -7.31
N ARG A 251 2.38 16.30 -7.20
CA ARG A 251 3.08 16.10 -5.92
C ARG A 251 2.60 17.04 -4.82
N ILE A 252 2.29 18.29 -5.18
CA ILE A 252 1.78 19.31 -4.26
C ILE A 252 0.35 19.00 -3.74
N ASN A 253 -0.40 18.11 -4.40
CA ASN A 253 -1.75 17.74 -4.00
C ASN A 253 -1.77 16.51 -3.09
N LEU A 254 -0.72 15.69 -3.09
CA LEU A 254 -0.58 14.53 -2.21
C LEU A 254 0.82 14.49 -1.60
N GLY A 255 0.92 15.07 -0.40
CA GLY A 255 2.09 14.96 0.46
C GLY A 255 2.05 13.65 1.26
N ILE A 256 3.17 12.93 1.28
CA ILE A 256 3.31 11.67 2.02
C ILE A 256 4.35 11.91 3.11
N VAL A 257 3.92 11.92 4.37
CA VAL A 257 4.80 12.16 5.51
C VAL A 257 5.17 10.83 6.15
N HIS A 258 6.46 10.50 6.06
CA HIS A 258 7.04 9.36 6.76
C HIS A 258 7.78 9.85 8.02
N ALA A 259 7.67 9.12 9.12
CA ALA A 259 8.41 9.43 10.34
C ALA A 259 9.87 8.96 10.21
N PRO A 260 10.88 9.87 10.16
CA PRO A 260 12.28 9.44 10.05
C PRO A 260 12.84 8.85 11.35
N LEU A 261 12.14 9.07 12.47
CA LEU A 261 12.51 8.58 13.80
C LEU A 261 12.09 7.12 13.96
N LYS A 262 13.00 6.31 14.52
CA LYS A 262 12.67 4.95 14.96
C LYS A 262 12.03 5.01 16.34
N THR A 263 10.80 4.57 16.44
CA THR A 263 10.11 4.43 17.73
C THR A 263 10.80 3.35 18.58
N PRO A 264 11.14 3.64 19.85
CA PRO A 264 11.76 2.68 20.74
C PRO A 264 10.94 1.38 20.86
N PHE A 265 11.60 0.22 20.84
CA PHE A 265 10.93 -1.09 20.95
C PHE A 265 10.04 -1.20 22.19
N LEU A 266 10.49 -0.63 23.32
CA LEU A 266 9.73 -0.60 24.56
C LEU A 266 8.40 0.15 24.38
N LEU A 267 8.40 1.29 23.69
CA LEU A 267 7.19 2.07 23.43
C LEU A 267 6.22 1.31 22.52
N LYS A 268 6.72 0.64 21.47
CA LYS A 268 5.89 -0.25 20.63
C LYS A 268 5.25 -1.37 21.46
N GLY A 269 6.02 -1.98 22.37
CA GLY A 269 5.53 -3.01 23.28
C GLY A 269 4.43 -2.52 24.22
N ILE A 270 4.65 -1.37 24.87
CA ILE A 270 3.65 -0.73 25.76
C ILE A 270 2.37 -0.41 24.98
N TYR A 271 2.52 0.19 23.79
CA TYR A 271 1.39 0.57 22.94
C TYR A 271 0.57 -0.65 22.50
N ALA A 272 1.24 -1.72 22.07
CA ALA A 272 0.60 -2.98 21.71
C ALA A 272 -0.10 -3.65 22.92
N ALA A 273 0.53 -3.62 24.11
CA ALA A 273 -0.05 -4.19 25.33
C ALA A 273 -1.30 -3.44 25.78
N ARG A 274 -1.36 -2.12 25.61
CA ARG A 274 -2.53 -1.29 25.94
C ARG A 274 -3.79 -1.71 25.18
N ARG A 275 -3.65 -2.36 24.02
CA ARG A 275 -4.79 -2.91 23.27
C ARG A 275 -5.53 -4.00 24.06
N PHE A 276 -4.80 -4.79 24.84
CA PHE A 276 -5.37 -5.87 25.65
C PHE A 276 -5.72 -5.40 27.06
N PHE A 277 -4.99 -4.40 27.57
CA PHE A 277 -5.13 -3.87 28.93
C PHE A 277 -5.45 -2.37 28.92
N SER A 278 -6.48 -1.97 28.18
CA SER A 278 -6.85 -0.55 27.98
C SER A 278 -7.23 0.17 29.28
N TRP A 279 -7.67 -0.58 30.30
CA TRP A 279 -8.04 -0.09 31.64
C TRP A 279 -6.84 0.24 32.53
N SER A 280 -5.62 -0.17 32.14
CA SER A 280 -4.43 0.00 32.97
C SER A 280 -3.95 1.44 32.98
N LYS A 281 -4.19 2.15 34.09
CA LYS A 281 -3.63 3.49 34.34
C LYS A 281 -2.10 3.51 34.32
N LEU A 282 -1.46 2.40 34.71
CA LEU A 282 0.00 2.26 34.70
C LEU A 282 0.56 2.26 33.28
N LEU A 283 -0.02 1.45 32.37
CA LEU A 283 0.41 1.41 30.97
C LEU A 283 0.20 2.77 30.29
N LEU A 284 -0.92 3.43 30.59
CA LEU A 284 -1.22 4.78 30.11
C LEU A 284 -0.15 5.79 30.52
N MET A 285 0.25 5.76 31.79
CA MET A 285 1.27 6.66 32.33
C MET A 285 2.66 6.37 31.71
N LEU A 286 3.01 5.10 31.56
CA LEU A 286 4.27 4.67 30.94
C LEU A 286 4.35 5.07 29.46
N GLU A 287 3.26 4.88 28.71
CA GLU A 287 3.15 5.30 27.32
C GLU A 287 3.36 6.81 27.18
N LYS A 288 2.60 7.62 27.95
CA LYS A 288 2.74 9.09 27.93
C LYS A 288 4.17 9.53 28.26
N ARG A 289 4.77 8.93 29.29
CA ARG A 289 6.15 9.26 29.70
C ARG A 289 7.17 8.90 28.62
N ALA A 290 7.01 7.76 27.96
CA ALA A 290 7.89 7.33 26.87
C ALA A 290 7.68 8.17 25.59
N MET A 291 6.46 8.64 25.32
CA MET A 291 6.17 9.55 24.21
C MET A 291 6.68 10.96 24.46
N ALA A 292 6.62 11.45 25.71
CA ALA A 292 7.06 12.79 26.09
C ALA A 292 8.53 13.05 25.71
N THR A 293 9.40 12.05 25.85
CA THR A 293 10.83 12.17 25.50
C THR A 293 11.06 12.40 24.00
N LEU A 294 10.10 12.04 23.15
CA LEU A 294 10.18 12.17 21.69
C LEU A 294 9.62 13.51 21.17
N ILE A 295 8.85 14.25 21.99
CA ILE A 295 8.12 15.46 21.54
C ILE A 295 9.08 16.52 20.98
N LYS A 296 10.23 16.74 21.63
CA LYS A 296 11.22 17.73 21.18
C LYS A 296 11.72 17.44 19.77
N ASP A 297 12.00 16.18 19.45
CA ASP A 297 12.47 15.81 18.12
C ASP A 297 11.32 15.75 17.11
N CYS A 298 10.11 15.38 17.53
CA CYS A 298 8.90 15.49 16.72
C CYS A 298 8.65 16.94 16.27
N ARG A 299 8.81 17.92 17.16
CA ARG A 299 8.67 19.35 16.83
C ARG A 299 9.65 19.78 15.73
N LYS A 300 10.91 19.34 15.79
CA LYS A 300 11.92 19.62 14.76
C LYS A 300 11.54 19.00 13.41
N ILE A 301 11.08 17.75 13.43
CA ILE A 301 10.66 17.05 12.20
C ILE A 301 9.46 17.75 11.58
N VAL A 302 8.42 18.05 12.37
CA VAL A 302 7.25 18.78 11.89
C VAL A 302 7.65 20.13 11.31
N TYR A 303 8.53 20.87 11.98
CA TYR A 303 9.05 22.13 11.43
C TYR A 303 9.71 21.93 10.06
N SER A 304 10.59 20.93 9.91
CA SER A 304 11.21 20.62 8.60
C SER A 304 10.20 20.16 7.55
N THR A 305 9.20 19.34 7.93
CA THR A 305 8.12 18.89 7.05
C THR A 305 7.31 20.07 6.53
N ARG A 306 7.01 21.05 7.39
CA ARG A 306 6.27 22.27 7.02
C ARG A 306 7.06 23.17 6.08
N ILE A 307 8.38 23.28 6.28
CA ILE A 307 9.26 23.98 5.32
C ILE A 307 9.24 23.26 3.97
N ALA A 308 9.46 21.94 3.96
CA ALA A 308 9.46 21.14 2.73
C ALA A 308 8.12 21.22 1.98
N LEU A 309 7.01 21.29 2.72
CA LEU A 309 5.66 21.47 2.17
C LEU A 309 5.52 22.84 1.48
N ARG A 310 5.96 23.92 2.13
CA ARG A 310 5.93 25.29 1.58
C ARG A 310 6.83 25.46 0.37
N GLU A 311 7.97 24.79 0.36
CA GLU A 311 8.90 24.78 -0.76
C GLU A 311 8.47 23.83 -1.89
N GLY A 312 7.43 23.02 -1.68
CA GLY A 312 6.92 22.06 -2.68
C GLY A 312 7.84 20.87 -2.92
N ILE A 313 8.74 20.56 -1.98
CA ILE A 313 9.78 19.52 -2.11
C ILE A 313 9.50 18.26 -1.26
N LEU A 314 8.37 18.20 -0.55
CA LEU A 314 8.00 17.07 0.29
C LEU A 314 7.75 15.79 -0.54
N ASP A 315 8.39 14.66 -0.18
CA ASP A 315 8.24 13.36 -0.86
C ASP A 315 8.10 12.13 0.05
#